data_AF-A0A672L6Z3-F1
#
_entry.id   AF-A0A672L6Z3-F1
#
_cell.length_a   1.000
_cell.length_b   1.000
_cell.length_c   1.000
_cell.angle_alpha   90.00
_cell.angle_beta   90.00
_cell.angle_gamma   90.00
#
_symmetry.space_group_name_H-M   'P 1'
#
loop_
_entity.id
_entity.type
_entity.pdbx_description
1 polymer ?
#
loop_
_entity_poly.entity_id
_entity_poly.type
_entity_poly.pdbx_seq_one_letter_code
_entity_poly.pdbx_strand_id
1 'polypeptide(L)'
;ARVVRVDRKLLGYQLTAYLDMPTSRVQIIVVSIAVKNNWKMCADGVFLSKHNVGARIAWGAECQQYAITINAETGHQGPSPMAYLKVKCEKVPTIITTYAKRFGYSSSQMFHFIYVNISTHFSFPSLFKSLNVIARIPEMTLSRMDIPLPIAVPINPDGTLSIQIDEDILSWIQKHIKEE
;
A
#
# COMPACT_ATOMS: atom_id res chain seq x y z
N ALA A 1 -15.30 -2.35 -18.97
CA ALA A 1 -15.71 -1.50 -20.12
C ALA A 1 -15.26 -2.14 -21.43
N ARG A 2 -16.12 -2.16 -22.45
CA ARG A 2 -15.87 -2.85 -23.73
C ARG A 2 -16.20 -1.93 -24.90
N VAL A 3 -15.37 -2.01 -25.95
CA VAL A 3 -15.59 -1.39 -27.25
C VAL A 3 -15.47 -2.47 -28.32
N VAL A 4 -16.41 -2.46 -29.28
CA VAL A 4 -16.38 -3.35 -30.45
C VAL A 4 -15.95 -2.52 -31.66
N ARG A 5 -14.86 -2.92 -32.31
CA ARG A 5 -14.38 -2.25 -33.52
C ARG A 5 -15.15 -2.69 -34.77
N VAL A 6 -15.00 -1.93 -35.85
CA VAL A 6 -15.54 -2.25 -37.18
C VAL A 6 -15.04 -3.61 -37.69
N ASP A 7 -13.79 -3.98 -37.39
CA ASP A 7 -13.22 -5.29 -37.70
C ASP A 7 -13.69 -6.43 -36.76
N ARG A 8 -14.75 -6.17 -35.98
CA ARG A 8 -15.34 -7.07 -34.97
C ARG A 8 -14.37 -7.52 -33.87
N LYS A 9 -13.18 -6.91 -33.76
CA LYS A 9 -12.28 -7.18 -32.64
C LYS A 9 -12.76 -6.47 -31.38
N LEU A 10 -12.66 -7.18 -30.27
CA LEU A 10 -12.93 -6.65 -28.95
C LEU A 10 -11.74 -5.85 -28.46
N LEU A 11 -12.01 -4.70 -27.86
CA LEU A 11 -11.08 -3.93 -27.07
C LEU A 11 -11.74 -3.59 -25.74
N GLY A 12 -10.94 -3.49 -24.69
CA GLY A 12 -11.42 -3.07 -23.38
C GLY A 12 -10.81 -3.87 -22.25
N TYR A 13 -11.36 -3.62 -21.07
CA TYR A 13 -10.89 -4.20 -19.82
C TYR A 13 -12.06 -4.78 -19.04
N GLN A 14 -11.81 -5.95 -18.47
CA GLN A 14 -12.68 -6.58 -17.49
C GLN A 14 -12.03 -6.40 -16.12
N LEU A 15 -12.82 -5.97 -15.14
CA LEU A 15 -12.42 -5.82 -13.75
C LEU A 15 -13.18 -6.87 -12.94
N THR A 16 -12.47 -7.56 -12.06
CA THR A 16 -13.07 -8.48 -11.08
C THR A 16 -12.47 -8.17 -9.72
N ALA A 17 -13.32 -8.06 -8.71
CA ALA A 17 -12.92 -7.87 -7.32
C ALA A 17 -13.35 -9.08 -6.51
N TYR A 18 -12.47 -9.56 -5.64
CA TYR A 18 -12.69 -10.66 -4.72
C TYR A 18 -12.48 -10.14 -3.31
N LEU A 19 -13.40 -10.47 -2.41
CA LEU A 19 -13.30 -10.20 -0.99
C LEU A 19 -13.37 -11.53 -0.24
N ASP A 20 -12.28 -11.90 0.42
CA ASP A 20 -12.20 -13.08 1.28
C ASP A 20 -12.21 -12.63 2.74
N MET A 21 -13.40 -12.68 3.35
CA MET A 21 -13.63 -12.24 4.73
C MET A 21 -12.83 -13.04 5.77
N PRO A 22 -12.81 -14.39 5.75
CA PRO A 22 -11.98 -15.19 6.66
C PRO A 22 -10.51 -14.78 6.73
N THR A 23 -9.90 -14.45 5.59
CA THR A 23 -8.48 -14.06 5.54
C THR A 23 -8.26 -12.55 5.50
N SER A 24 -9.34 -11.75 5.60
CA SER A 24 -9.32 -10.29 5.44
C SER A 24 -8.51 -9.86 4.20
N ARG A 25 -8.70 -10.57 3.09
CA ARG A 25 -7.97 -10.36 1.84
C ARG A 25 -8.88 -9.78 0.76
N VAL A 26 -8.37 -8.79 0.05
CA VAL A 26 -9.01 -8.16 -1.12
C VAL A 26 -8.13 -8.39 -2.32
N GLN A 27 -8.68 -8.89 -3.42
CA GLN A 27 -7.97 -9.04 -4.68
C GLN A 27 -8.74 -8.37 -5.81
N ILE A 28 -8.08 -7.49 -6.56
CA ILE A 28 -8.64 -6.84 -7.75
C ILE A 28 -7.81 -7.26 -8.94
N ILE A 29 -8.47 -7.79 -9.98
CA ILE A 29 -7.84 -8.23 -11.21
C ILE A 29 -8.46 -7.46 -12.37
N VAL A 30 -7.62 -6.81 -13.17
CA VAL A 30 -8.00 -6.15 -14.41
C VAL A 30 -7.32 -6.88 -15.57
N VAL A 31 -8.10 -7.36 -16.52
CA VAL A 31 -7.59 -8.09 -17.69
C VAL A 31 -7.99 -7.39 -18.99
N SER A 32 -7.09 -7.41 -19.97
CA SER A 32 -7.42 -6.98 -21.32
C SER A 32 -8.34 -7.99 -22.01
N ILE A 33 -9.42 -7.52 -22.62
CA ILE A 33 -10.36 -8.33 -23.42
C ILE A 33 -9.90 -8.36 -24.90
N ALA A 34 -8.81 -7.67 -25.22
CA ALA A 34 -8.32 -7.59 -26.58
C ALA A 34 -7.69 -8.91 -27.05
N VAL A 35 -8.02 -9.31 -28.28
CA VAL A 35 -7.48 -10.52 -28.90
C VAL A 35 -5.95 -10.46 -28.96
N LYS A 36 -5.28 -11.49 -28.47
CA LYS A 36 -3.80 -11.61 -28.34
C LYS A 36 -3.13 -10.58 -27.40
N ASN A 37 -3.88 -9.96 -26.49
CA ASN A 37 -3.29 -9.10 -25.46
C ASN A 37 -3.34 -9.82 -24.09
N ASN A 38 -2.18 -10.23 -23.58
CA ASN A 38 -2.03 -10.87 -22.28
C ASN A 38 -1.71 -9.87 -21.14
N TRP A 39 -1.93 -8.58 -21.38
CA TRP A 39 -1.79 -7.57 -20.33
C TRP A 39 -2.84 -7.78 -19.24
N LYS A 40 -2.36 -7.84 -18.00
CA LYS A 40 -3.16 -7.94 -16.78
C LYS A 40 -2.59 -7.01 -15.71
N MET A 41 -3.44 -6.61 -14.79
CA MET A 41 -3.07 -5.94 -13.55
C MET A 41 -3.74 -6.67 -12.39
N CYS A 42 -2.96 -6.99 -11.38
CA CYS A 42 -3.38 -7.72 -10.19
C CYS A 42 -3.00 -6.87 -8.98
N ALA A 43 -3.98 -6.48 -8.19
CA ALA A 43 -3.80 -5.86 -6.90
C ALA A 43 -4.32 -6.80 -5.82
N ASP A 44 -3.57 -6.95 -4.74
CA ASP A 44 -3.83 -7.85 -3.63
C ASP A 44 -3.54 -7.09 -2.34
N GLY A 45 -4.44 -7.16 -1.38
CA GLY A 45 -4.28 -6.57 -0.05
C GLY A 45 -4.72 -7.60 0.99
N VAL A 46 -3.91 -7.81 2.03
CA VAL A 46 -4.16 -8.81 3.06
C VAL A 46 -3.76 -8.28 4.43
N PHE A 47 -4.62 -8.49 5.42
CA PHE A 47 -4.23 -8.33 6.82
C PHE A 47 -3.55 -9.63 7.29
N LEU A 48 -2.24 -9.58 7.49
CA LEU A 48 -1.46 -10.72 7.99
C LEU A 48 -1.62 -10.87 9.51
N SER A 49 -1.84 -9.77 10.22
CA SER A 49 -2.20 -9.72 11.64
C SER A 49 -2.87 -8.37 11.97
N LYS A 50 -3.33 -8.17 13.22
CA LYS A 50 -3.87 -6.89 13.71
C LYS A 50 -2.93 -5.70 13.46
N HIS A 51 -1.63 -5.98 13.41
CA HIS A 51 -0.56 -5.00 13.34
C HIS A 51 0.26 -5.11 12.06
N ASN A 52 -0.16 -5.92 11.09
CA ASN A 52 0.61 -6.16 9.88
C ASN A 52 -0.32 -6.28 8.68
N VAL A 53 -0.20 -5.33 7.76
CA VAL A 53 -0.95 -5.29 6.51
C VAL A 53 0.03 -5.34 5.33
N GLY A 54 -0.24 -6.25 4.41
CA GLY A 54 0.50 -6.41 3.17
C GLY A 54 -0.36 -6.01 1.97
N ALA A 55 0.26 -5.38 0.98
CA ALA A 55 -0.35 -5.12 -0.31
C ALA A 55 0.66 -5.39 -1.43
N ARG A 56 0.18 -5.93 -2.54
CA ARG A 56 0.99 -6.19 -3.73
C ARG A 56 0.22 -5.75 -4.97
N ILE A 57 0.86 -4.94 -5.80
CA ILE A 57 0.33 -4.50 -7.09
C ILE A 57 1.31 -4.98 -8.16
N ALA A 58 0.81 -5.76 -9.11
CA ALA A 58 1.61 -6.29 -10.21
C ALA A 58 0.88 -6.09 -11.54
N TRP A 59 1.62 -5.83 -12.62
CA TRP A 59 1.02 -5.54 -13.93
C TRP A 59 1.92 -5.91 -15.10
N GLY A 60 1.34 -5.91 -16.30
CA GLY A 60 1.97 -6.28 -17.57
C GLY A 60 1.58 -7.70 -18.00
N ALA A 61 2.44 -8.38 -18.76
CA ALA A 61 2.16 -9.74 -19.21
C ALA A 61 1.88 -10.65 -18.00
N GLU A 62 0.64 -11.14 -17.89
CA GLU A 62 0.18 -12.06 -16.83
C GLU A 62 0.51 -11.60 -15.38
N CYS A 63 0.52 -10.29 -15.11
CA CYS A 63 0.91 -9.72 -13.81
C CYS A 63 2.33 -10.08 -13.33
N GLN A 64 3.25 -10.44 -14.24
CA GLN A 64 4.62 -10.87 -13.90
C GLN A 64 5.70 -9.87 -14.37
N GLN A 65 5.34 -8.91 -15.22
CA GLN A 65 6.32 -8.00 -15.82
C GLN A 65 6.80 -6.92 -14.86
N TYR A 66 5.91 -6.39 -14.02
CA TYR A 66 6.19 -5.33 -13.06
C TYR A 66 5.47 -5.59 -11.74
N ALA A 67 6.08 -5.22 -10.61
CA ALA A 67 5.44 -5.35 -9.31
C ALA A 67 5.97 -4.38 -8.25
N ILE A 68 5.09 -3.99 -7.34
CA ILE A 68 5.36 -3.23 -6.13
C ILE A 68 4.69 -3.97 -4.96
N THR A 69 5.44 -4.20 -3.89
CA THR A 69 4.93 -4.78 -2.64
C THR A 69 5.10 -3.77 -1.52
N ILE A 70 4.07 -3.59 -0.72
CA ILE A 70 4.04 -2.65 0.40
C ILE A 70 3.65 -3.49 1.62
N ASN A 71 4.44 -3.42 2.69
CA ASN A 71 4.08 -3.99 3.97
C ASN A 71 4.13 -2.88 5.01
N ALA A 72 3.05 -2.69 5.75
CA ALA A 72 3.00 -1.79 6.88
C ALA A 72 2.79 -2.61 8.15
N GLU A 73 3.66 -2.39 9.12
CA GLU A 73 3.70 -3.12 10.38
C GLU A 73 3.74 -2.11 11.53
N THR A 74 2.92 -2.29 12.55
CA THR A 74 2.94 -1.50 13.79
C THR A 74 3.50 -2.33 14.93
N GLY A 75 4.17 -1.71 15.89
CA GLY A 75 4.72 -2.37 17.05
C GLY A 75 5.08 -1.38 18.14
N HIS A 76 5.90 -1.83 19.08
CA HIS A 76 6.41 -1.00 20.17
C HIS A 76 7.92 -1.15 20.30
N GLN A 77 8.58 -0.02 20.60
CA GLN A 77 9.95 -0.02 21.07
C GLN A 77 9.98 0.60 22.47
N GLY A 78 9.97 -0.26 23.49
CA GLY A 78 9.79 0.18 24.88
C GLY A 78 8.39 0.78 25.09
N PRO A 79 8.25 1.94 25.75
CA PRO A 79 6.96 2.57 26.01
C PRO A 79 6.39 3.34 24.80
N SER A 80 7.15 3.42 23.69
CA SER A 80 6.79 4.22 22.52
C SER A 80 6.26 3.34 21.38
N PRO A 81 5.11 3.67 20.76
CA PRO A 81 4.65 2.98 19.58
C PRO A 81 5.50 3.35 18.37
N MET A 82 5.66 2.36 17.49
CA MET A 82 6.48 2.42 16.31
C MET A 82 5.73 1.82 15.13
N ALA A 83 5.90 2.38 13.94
CA ALA A 83 5.37 1.85 12.70
C ALA A 83 6.50 1.70 11.68
N TYR A 84 6.43 0.65 10.89
CA TYR A 84 7.37 0.28 9.86
C TYR A 84 6.65 0.18 8.53
N LEU A 85 7.12 0.91 7.52
CA LEU A 85 6.66 0.79 6.15
C LEU A 85 7.81 0.24 5.30
N LYS A 86 7.60 -0.94 4.74
CA LYS A 86 8.52 -1.62 3.82
C LYS A 86 7.92 -1.58 2.42
N VAL A 87 8.53 -0.82 1.52
CA VAL A 87 8.14 -0.81 0.10
C VAL A 87 9.22 -1.52 -0.71
N LYS A 88 8.85 -2.60 -1.39
CA LYS A 88 9.70 -3.34 -2.31
C LYS A 88 9.20 -3.10 -3.73
N CYS A 89 9.98 -2.38 -4.51
CA CYS A 89 9.75 -2.26 -5.94
C CYS A 89 10.59 -3.34 -6.65
N GLU A 90 9.94 -4.20 -7.42
CA GLU A 90 10.62 -5.20 -8.25
C GLU A 90 11.01 -4.56 -9.58
N LYS A 91 10.63 -5.14 -10.71
CA LYS A 91 10.72 -4.44 -11.97
C LYS A 91 9.63 -3.38 -12.03
N VAL A 92 10.00 -2.17 -12.45
CA VAL A 92 9.05 -1.07 -12.70
C VAL A 92 9.34 -0.44 -14.07
N PRO A 93 8.35 0.13 -14.76
CA PRO A 93 8.55 0.78 -16.05
C PRO A 93 9.56 1.93 -15.98
N THR A 94 10.33 2.13 -17.06
CA THR A 94 11.34 3.20 -17.16
C THR A 94 10.77 4.59 -16.92
N ILE A 95 9.51 4.83 -17.27
CA ILE A 95 8.88 6.13 -16.99
C ILE A 95 8.84 6.42 -15.48
N ILE A 96 8.57 5.42 -14.65
CA ILE A 96 8.54 5.59 -13.20
C ILE A 96 9.95 5.86 -12.67
N THR A 97 10.97 5.16 -13.17
CA THR A 97 12.36 5.42 -12.77
C THR A 97 12.85 6.81 -13.21
N THR A 98 12.47 7.27 -14.41
CA THR A 98 12.80 8.62 -14.90
C THR A 98 12.17 9.71 -14.03
N TYR A 99 10.91 9.55 -13.63
CA TYR A 99 10.28 10.48 -12.70
C TYR A 99 10.95 10.46 -11.32
N ALA A 100 11.28 9.29 -10.79
CA ALA A 100 11.99 9.16 -9.52
C ALA A 100 13.34 9.91 -9.53
N LYS A 101 14.10 9.83 -10.64
CA LYS A 101 15.35 10.59 -10.84
C LYS A 101 15.16 12.09 -10.71
N ARG A 102 14.05 12.62 -11.22
CA ARG A 102 13.74 14.05 -11.13
C ARG A 102 13.54 14.52 -9.68
N PHE A 103 13.11 13.61 -8.81
CA PHE A 103 12.99 13.84 -7.37
C PHE A 103 14.25 13.45 -6.57
N GLY A 104 15.38 13.19 -7.24
CA GLY A 104 16.66 12.88 -6.60
C GLY A 104 16.88 11.41 -6.26
N TYR A 105 15.98 10.50 -6.65
CA TYR A 105 16.15 9.06 -6.44
C TYR A 105 16.90 8.43 -7.62
N SER A 106 18.03 7.78 -7.36
CA SER A 106 18.79 7.12 -8.44
C SER A 106 18.04 5.88 -8.97
N SER A 107 18.33 5.47 -10.22
CA SER A 107 17.66 4.31 -10.84
C SER A 107 17.97 2.97 -10.14
N SER A 108 19.08 2.86 -9.42
CA SER A 108 19.44 1.70 -8.57
C SER A 108 18.56 1.62 -7.32
N GLN A 109 18.12 2.76 -6.77
CA GLN A 109 17.30 2.80 -5.55
C GLN A 109 15.89 2.25 -5.74
N MET A 110 15.35 2.29 -6.96
CA MET A 110 13.99 1.86 -7.29
C MET A 110 13.79 0.34 -7.38
N PHE A 111 14.86 -0.47 -7.36
CA PHE A 111 14.76 -1.95 -7.38
C PHE A 111 14.88 -2.58 -5.99
N HIS A 112 14.79 -1.77 -4.94
CA HIS A 112 15.19 -2.16 -3.60
C HIS A 112 14.21 -1.66 -2.55
N PHE A 113 14.38 -2.18 -1.33
CA PHE A 113 13.51 -1.90 -0.20
C PHE A 113 13.68 -0.46 0.29
N ILE A 114 12.60 0.30 0.27
CA ILE A 114 12.47 1.53 1.07
C ILE A 114 11.91 1.11 2.42
N TYR A 115 12.65 1.41 3.48
CA TYR A 115 12.26 1.11 4.85
C TYR A 115 12.07 2.43 5.59
N VAL A 116 10.81 2.78 5.89
CA VAL A 116 10.49 3.95 6.70
C VAL A 116 10.09 3.46 8.09
N ASN A 117 10.86 3.86 9.09
CA ASN A 117 10.52 3.69 10.49
C ASN A 117 9.98 5.02 11.02
N ILE A 118 8.80 4.96 11.62
CA ILE A 118 8.14 6.08 12.25
C ILE A 118 7.99 5.73 13.73
N SER A 119 8.64 6.47 14.61
CA SER A 119 8.45 6.34 16.06
C SER A 119 7.91 7.62 16.67
N THR A 120 7.19 7.49 17.77
CA THR A 120 6.66 8.64 18.50
C THR A 120 7.25 8.67 19.90
N HIS A 121 7.64 9.86 20.38
CA HIS A 121 8.07 10.03 21.76
C HIS A 121 6.91 10.47 22.65
N PHE A 122 6.87 9.86 23.83
CA PHE A 122 5.84 10.08 24.82
C PHE A 122 6.26 11.15 25.81
N SER A 123 5.41 12.16 26.01
CA SER A 123 5.50 13.09 27.13
C SER A 123 4.14 13.11 27.82
N PHE A 124 4.09 12.56 29.03
CA PHE A 124 2.85 12.42 29.82
C PHE A 124 2.15 13.78 30.04
N PRO A 125 0.80 13.84 30.12
CA PRO A 125 -0.20 12.82 29.79
C PRO A 125 -0.92 13.10 28.46
N SER A 126 -1.12 12.05 27.67
CA SER A 126 -2.17 11.87 26.64
C SER A 126 -2.02 12.38 25.20
N LEU A 127 -0.90 12.97 24.76
CA LEU A 127 -0.74 13.31 23.33
C LEU A 127 0.67 13.01 22.82
N PHE A 128 0.79 12.15 21.79
CA PHE A 128 2.00 12.03 20.97
C PHE A 128 2.23 13.35 20.24
N LYS A 129 3.15 14.18 20.73
CA LYS A 129 3.41 15.52 20.19
C LYS A 129 4.56 15.58 19.20
N SER A 130 5.44 14.59 19.19
CA SER A 130 6.59 14.56 18.28
C SER A 130 6.75 13.21 17.59
N LEU A 131 7.14 13.29 16.31
CA LEU A 131 7.37 12.17 15.42
C LEU A 131 8.84 12.13 15.00
N ASN A 132 9.41 10.93 15.10
CA ASN A 132 10.71 10.59 14.57
C ASN A 132 10.52 9.74 13.33
N VAL A 133 11.10 10.19 12.21
CA VAL A 133 11.02 9.49 10.92
C VAL A 133 12.42 9.16 10.45
N ILE A 134 12.67 7.86 10.25
CA ILE A 134 13.91 7.35 9.66
C ILE A 134 13.54 6.63 8.38
N ALA A 135 13.85 7.22 7.24
CA ALA A 135 13.71 6.61 5.93
C ALA A 135 15.08 6.06 5.47
N ARG A 136 15.19 4.74 5.38
CA ARG A 136 16.33 4.04 4.78
C ARG A 136 15.99 3.71 3.34
N ILE A 137 16.82 4.23 2.45
CA ILE A 137 16.80 4.00 1.01
C ILE A 137 18.18 3.40 0.67
N PRO A 138 18.35 2.58 -0.38
CA PRO A 138 19.55 1.76 -0.55
C PRO A 138 20.88 2.52 -0.53
N GLU A 139 20.90 3.76 -1.02
CA GLU A 139 22.11 4.59 -1.11
C GLU A 139 22.14 5.70 -0.05
N MET A 140 21.08 5.88 0.73
CA MET A 140 20.99 6.96 1.72
C MET A 140 20.05 6.65 2.88
N THR A 141 20.41 7.12 4.06
CA THR A 141 19.48 7.16 5.20
C THR A 141 19.13 8.61 5.47
N LEU A 142 17.85 8.93 5.41
CA LEU A 142 17.29 10.23 5.78
C LEU A 142 16.63 10.08 7.14
N SER A 143 16.99 10.94 8.09
CA SER A 143 16.37 10.97 9.40
C SER A 143 15.90 12.38 9.73
N ARG A 144 14.70 12.48 10.27
CA ARG A 144 14.19 13.72 10.86
C ARG A 144 13.53 13.37 12.18
N MET A 145 14.08 13.93 13.25
CA MET A 145 13.58 13.72 14.61
C MET A 145 12.75 14.93 15.04
N ASP A 146 11.95 14.72 16.08
CA ASP A 146 11.20 15.73 16.81
C ASP A 146 10.31 16.59 15.92
N ILE A 147 9.71 15.99 14.88
CA ILE A 147 8.74 16.67 14.03
C ILE A 147 7.49 16.96 14.88
N PRO A 148 7.15 18.23 15.14
CA PRO A 148 5.98 18.56 15.93
C PRO A 148 4.73 18.19 15.14
N LEU A 149 3.81 17.47 15.77
CA LEU A 149 2.55 17.10 15.15
C LEU A 149 1.48 18.13 15.49
N PRO A 150 0.73 18.65 14.50
CA PRO A 150 -0.37 19.58 14.75
C PRO A 150 -1.55 18.89 15.47
N ILE A 151 -1.65 17.57 15.36
CA ILE A 151 -2.68 16.72 15.97
C ILE A 151 -1.99 15.46 16.49
N ALA A 152 -2.35 14.99 17.69
CA ALA A 152 -1.81 13.72 18.19
C ALA A 152 -2.24 12.56 17.29
N VAL A 153 -1.29 11.65 17.04
CA VAL A 153 -1.61 10.39 16.35
C VAL A 153 -2.48 9.55 17.29
N PRO A 154 -3.66 9.09 16.85
CA PRO A 154 -4.50 8.20 17.65
C PRO A 154 -3.88 6.81 17.62
N ILE A 155 -2.84 6.60 18.42
CA ILE A 155 -2.24 5.28 18.64
C ILE A 155 -2.71 4.82 20.01
N ASN A 156 -3.41 3.70 20.03
CA ASN A 156 -3.85 3.06 21.26
C ASN A 156 -2.64 2.58 22.08
N PRO A 157 -2.79 2.34 23.39
CA PRO A 157 -1.72 1.82 24.24
C PRO A 157 -1.20 0.43 23.80
N ASP A 158 -1.98 -0.29 22.99
CA ASP A 158 -1.61 -1.56 22.37
C ASP A 158 -0.91 -1.39 21.00
N GLY A 159 -0.57 -0.16 20.60
CA GLY A 159 0.19 0.13 19.38
C GLY A 159 -0.65 0.06 18.10
N THR A 160 -1.96 -0.17 18.23
CA THR A 160 -2.87 -0.07 17.08
C THR A 160 -3.18 1.38 16.76
N LEU A 161 -3.35 1.67 15.47
CA LEU A 161 -3.96 2.93 15.06
C LEU A 161 -5.46 2.85 15.36
N SER A 162 -5.99 3.83 16.09
CA SER A 162 -7.42 4.09 16.18
C SER A 162 -7.88 4.74 14.87
N ILE A 163 -7.71 4.03 13.75
CA ILE A 163 -8.54 4.29 12.57
C ILE A 163 -9.91 3.78 12.94
N GLN A 164 -10.77 4.70 13.36
CA GLN A 164 -12.19 4.45 13.45
C GLN A 164 -12.66 4.21 12.01
N ILE A 165 -12.56 2.96 11.55
CA ILE A 165 -13.30 2.50 10.38
C ILE A 165 -14.74 2.60 10.87
N ASP A 166 -15.40 3.67 10.49
CA ASP A 166 -16.75 3.96 10.91
C ASP A 166 -17.61 2.70 10.74
N GLU A 167 -18.36 2.30 11.77
CA GLU A 167 -19.29 1.17 11.65
C GLU A 167 -20.28 1.41 10.51
N ASP A 168 -20.54 2.68 10.15
CA ASP A 168 -21.29 3.06 8.96
C ASP A 168 -20.62 2.62 7.65
N ILE A 169 -19.29 2.65 7.54
CA ILE A 169 -18.60 2.20 6.32
C ILE A 169 -18.67 0.68 6.19
N LEU A 170 -18.44 -0.04 7.28
CA LEU A 170 -18.53 -1.51 7.30
C LEU A 170 -19.95 -1.99 7.01
N SER A 171 -20.96 -1.36 7.62
CA SER A 171 -22.37 -1.68 7.36
C SER A 171 -22.80 -1.29 5.94
N TRP A 172 -22.31 -0.16 5.41
CA TRP A 172 -22.54 0.26 4.02
C TRP A 172 -21.96 -0.72 3.01
N ILE A 173 -20.72 -1.19 3.23
CA ILE A 173 -20.08 -2.22 2.39
C ILE A 173 -20.87 -3.54 2.48
N GLN A 174 -21.20 -3.99 3.69
CA GLN A 174 -21.96 -5.25 3.89
C GLN A 174 -23.34 -5.21 3.24
N LYS A 175 -24.01 -4.05 3.26
CA LYS A 175 -25.29 -3.85 2.59
C LYS A 175 -25.16 -4.02 1.07
N HIS A 176 -24.16 -3.38 0.46
CA HIS A 176 -23.97 -3.44 -1.00
C HIS A 176 -23.44 -4.79 -1.48
N ILE A 177 -22.76 -5.57 -0.64
CA ILE A 177 -22.31 -6.92 -0.98
C ILE A 177 -23.46 -7.95 -0.89
N LYS A 178 -24.46 -7.72 -0.04
CA LYS A 178 -25.62 -8.62 0.11
C LYS A 178 -26.75 -8.38 -0.90
N GLU A 179 -26.70 -7.27 -1.63
CA GLU A 179 -27.71 -6.90 -2.63
C GLU A 179 -27.35 -7.37 -4.07
N GLU A 180 -26.26 -8.12 -4.25
CA GLU A 180 -25.95 -8.91 -5.47
C GLU A 180 -26.15 -10.42 -5.23
#